data_AF-A0A6A6MP68-F1
#
_entry.id   AF-A0A6A6MP68-F1
#
_cell.length_a   1.000
_cell.length_b   1.000
_cell.length_c   1.000
_cell.angle_alpha   90.00
_cell.angle_beta   90.00
_cell.angle_gamma   90.00
#
_symmetry.space_group_name_H-M   'P 1'
#
loop_
_entity.id
_entity.type
_entity.pdbx_description
1 polymer ?
#
loop_
_entity_poly.entity_id
_entity_poly.type
_entity_poly.pdbx_seq_one_letter_code
_entity_poly.pdbx_strand_id
1 'polypeptide(L)'
;MASKLIFFLIALPLLLVLPLFTSSALADSSPDSPVSAGSLCNSTPDPSYCKSLLPNNASNVYDYGRFSVRKSLSQSRKFLNLVNKYLARRSSLSTSAIRALEDCQLLASLNMDFLLSSFQTVNSTSKTLPSLQADDVQTLLSAILTNQQTCLEGLQATASAWSVKNGLLLPLSNDTKLYSVSLALFTKGWVPKKKKGFAWQPTRKQLAFRNGRLPLKMSSETRSVFESVSRRKLLQAAEGDAVLVSHIVTVNLNGTGDFSSINDAVAAAPNNTKGSKGYFMIFITAGVYEEYVSIPKNKKYLMMVGAGINQTVITGNRSVVDGWTTFNSATFAVVAPNFAAVNITFRNTAGAIKHQAVALRNGADLSTFYSCSFEGYQDTLYTHSLRQFYRECDIYGTVDFIFGNAAVVFQNCNLYPRLPMSGQFNAITAQGRTDPNQNTGTSIHNCAIRAADDLASSNATFQTYLGRPWKEYSRTVYMQNFMDSLINPSGWQIWSGDFALSTLYYAEYNNTGPGSDTTKRVTWLVIIKLTLLMLLILQFLISCWEMIGYIKQEFRTLVA
;
A
#
# COMPACT_ATOMS: atom_id res chain seq x y z
N MET A 1 65.31 6.97 -53.28
CA MET A 1 65.02 5.58 -53.69
C MET A 1 64.89 4.74 -52.43
N ALA A 2 63.86 3.87 -52.38
CA ALA A 2 63.66 2.64 -51.59
C ALA A 2 64.53 2.39 -50.33
N SER A 3 64.05 1.84 -49.21
CA SER A 3 62.91 0.96 -48.98
C SER A 3 62.62 0.90 -47.47
N LYS A 4 61.36 0.62 -47.13
CA LYS A 4 60.83 0.41 -45.78
C LYS A 4 61.29 -0.96 -45.23
N LEU A 5 61.71 -1.00 -43.97
CA LEU A 5 61.75 -2.24 -43.17
C LEU A 5 60.75 -2.10 -42.01
N ILE A 6 59.91 -3.11 -41.89
CA ILE A 6 58.79 -3.25 -40.97
C ILE A 6 59.26 -4.05 -39.75
N PHE A 7 58.96 -3.59 -38.54
CA PHE A 7 58.91 -4.44 -37.35
C PHE A 7 57.57 -4.21 -36.64
N PHE A 8 56.67 -5.18 -36.78
CA PHE A 8 55.43 -5.30 -36.03
C PHE A 8 55.72 -6.00 -34.69
N LEU A 9 55.46 -5.31 -33.58
CA LEU A 9 55.26 -5.96 -32.28
C LEU A 9 53.77 -6.27 -32.14
N ILE A 10 53.42 -7.53 -32.29
CA ILE A 10 52.07 -8.06 -32.14
C ILE A 10 51.76 -8.17 -30.63
N ALA A 11 50.88 -7.31 -30.13
CA ALA A 11 50.17 -7.55 -28.88
C ALA A 11 48.96 -8.45 -29.19
N LEU A 12 48.96 -9.66 -28.64
CA LEU A 12 47.82 -10.58 -28.65
C LEU A 12 46.65 -9.98 -27.86
N PRO A 13 45.41 -9.96 -28.37
CA PRO A 13 44.24 -9.80 -27.52
C PRO A 13 43.90 -11.16 -26.92
N LEU A 14 43.99 -11.26 -25.59
CA LEU A 14 43.46 -12.37 -24.82
C LEU A 14 41.93 -12.34 -24.95
N LEU A 15 41.37 -13.21 -25.80
CA LEU A 15 39.93 -13.45 -25.91
C LEU A 15 39.44 -14.09 -24.60
N LEU A 16 38.93 -13.25 -23.69
CA LEU A 16 38.09 -13.68 -22.57
C LEU A 16 36.82 -14.30 -23.16
N VAL A 17 36.77 -15.62 -23.19
CA VAL A 17 35.54 -16.39 -23.43
C VAL A 17 34.61 -16.14 -22.24
N LEU A 18 33.76 -15.12 -22.35
CA LEU A 18 32.57 -14.98 -21.53
C LEU A 18 31.67 -16.20 -21.84
N PRO A 19 31.21 -16.96 -20.83
CA PRO A 19 30.18 -17.95 -21.07
C PRO A 19 28.93 -17.17 -21.49
N LEU A 20 28.59 -17.25 -22.77
CA LEU A 20 27.25 -16.95 -23.25
C LEU A 20 26.32 -17.90 -22.50
N PHE A 21 25.75 -17.42 -21.39
CA PHE A 21 24.51 -17.97 -20.87
C PHE A 21 23.45 -17.71 -21.94
N THR A 22 23.35 -18.61 -22.91
CA THR A 22 22.13 -18.79 -23.68
C THR A 22 21.08 -19.24 -22.68
N SER A 23 20.36 -18.28 -22.10
CA SER A 23 19.08 -18.56 -21.49
C SER A 23 18.28 -19.28 -22.55
N SER A 24 17.98 -20.55 -22.31
CA SER A 24 16.98 -21.28 -23.08
C SER A 24 15.68 -20.50 -22.89
N ALA A 25 15.39 -19.60 -23.82
CA ALA A 25 14.09 -18.96 -23.91
C ALA A 25 13.12 -20.08 -24.25
N LEU A 26 12.60 -20.76 -23.23
CA LEU A 26 11.41 -21.59 -23.36
C LEU A 26 10.37 -20.68 -24.00
N ALA A 27 9.98 -20.99 -25.24
CA ALA A 27 8.89 -20.31 -25.91
C ALA A 27 7.68 -20.41 -24.98
N ASP A 28 7.34 -19.28 -24.35
CA ASP A 28 6.28 -19.23 -23.36
C ASP A 28 4.96 -19.52 -24.10
N SER A 29 4.39 -20.70 -23.86
CA SER A 29 3.25 -21.20 -24.60
C SER A 29 2.09 -20.21 -24.53
N SER A 30 1.30 -20.14 -25.61
CA SER A 30 0.12 -19.28 -25.62
C SER A 30 -0.80 -19.67 -24.44
N PRO A 31 -1.35 -18.71 -23.67
CA PRO A 31 -2.27 -19.00 -22.56
C PRO A 31 -3.48 -19.85 -22.95
N ASP A 32 -3.87 -19.83 -24.23
CA ASP A 32 -4.95 -20.62 -24.83
C ASP A 32 -4.58 -22.09 -25.09
N SER A 33 -3.29 -22.40 -25.17
CA SER A 33 -2.83 -23.76 -25.48
C SER A 33 -3.05 -24.69 -24.28
N PRO A 34 -3.49 -25.95 -24.50
CA PRO A 34 -3.52 -26.94 -23.46
C PRO A 34 -2.14 -27.11 -22.82
N VAL A 35 -2.07 -27.00 -21.50
CA VAL A 35 -0.87 -27.19 -20.70
C VAL A 35 -1.17 -28.16 -19.58
N SER A 36 -0.18 -28.96 -19.18
CA SER A 36 -0.32 -29.80 -17.99
C SER A 36 -0.25 -28.92 -16.73
N ALA A 37 -1.01 -29.30 -15.70
CA ALA A 37 -0.90 -28.67 -14.38
C ALA A 37 0.55 -28.66 -13.88
N GLY A 38 1.31 -29.74 -14.14
CA GLY A 38 2.72 -29.85 -13.79
C GLY A 38 3.59 -28.73 -14.37
N SER A 39 3.47 -28.46 -15.67
CA SER A 39 4.23 -27.40 -16.34
C SER A 39 3.77 -26.00 -15.91
N LEU A 40 2.47 -25.83 -15.68
CA LEU A 40 1.89 -24.54 -15.29
C LEU A 40 2.32 -24.13 -13.87
N CYS A 41 2.34 -25.09 -12.95
CA CYS A 41 2.64 -24.86 -11.54
C CYS A 41 4.10 -24.51 -11.26
N ASN A 42 5.03 -24.80 -12.17
CA ASN A 42 6.46 -24.47 -11.98
C ASN A 42 6.72 -22.95 -11.90
N SER A 43 5.81 -22.11 -12.39
CA SER A 43 5.89 -20.65 -12.28
C SER A 43 5.14 -20.09 -11.06
N THR A 44 4.63 -20.93 -10.16
CA THR A 44 3.94 -20.50 -8.93
C THR A 44 4.89 -20.55 -7.73
N PRO A 45 4.69 -19.73 -6.68
CA PRO A 45 5.56 -19.75 -5.50
C PRO A 45 5.57 -21.08 -4.73
N ASP A 46 4.49 -21.87 -4.81
CA ASP A 46 4.45 -23.25 -4.30
C ASP A 46 4.01 -24.24 -5.40
N PRO A 47 4.96 -24.72 -6.23
CA PRO A 47 4.65 -25.65 -7.32
C PRO A 47 4.06 -26.97 -6.84
N SER A 48 4.46 -27.44 -5.65
CA SER A 48 4.00 -28.70 -5.07
C SER A 48 2.52 -28.62 -4.71
N TYR A 49 2.13 -27.55 -4.01
CA TYR A 49 0.75 -27.31 -3.62
C TYR A 49 -0.13 -27.06 -4.84
N CYS A 50 0.34 -26.26 -5.80
CA CYS A 50 -0.36 -26.02 -7.06
C CYS A 50 -0.70 -27.33 -7.80
N LYS A 51 0.25 -28.28 -7.91
CA LYS A 51 0.02 -29.57 -8.55
C LYS A 51 -1.02 -30.41 -7.81
N SER A 52 -1.03 -30.36 -6.48
CA SER A 52 -2.03 -31.06 -5.66
C SER A 52 -3.44 -30.43 -5.76
N LEU A 53 -3.50 -29.15 -6.11
CA LEU A 53 -4.73 -28.36 -6.17
C LEU A 53 -5.46 -28.52 -7.51
N LEU A 54 -4.72 -28.41 -8.63
CA LEU A 54 -5.30 -28.34 -9.97
C LEU A 54 -5.73 -29.73 -10.47
N PRO A 55 -6.80 -29.82 -11.28
CA PRO A 55 -7.23 -31.09 -11.87
C PRO A 55 -6.18 -31.64 -12.84
N ASN A 56 -6.04 -32.97 -12.89
CA ASN A 56 -5.02 -33.67 -13.68
C ASN A 56 -5.26 -33.63 -15.20
N ASN A 57 -6.45 -33.24 -15.65
CA ASN A 57 -6.78 -33.16 -17.07
C ASN A 57 -6.13 -31.91 -17.67
N ALA A 58 -5.45 -32.07 -18.81
CA ALA A 58 -4.85 -30.95 -19.54
C ALA A 58 -5.91 -29.89 -19.88
N SER A 59 -5.61 -28.65 -19.58
CA SER A 59 -6.49 -27.50 -19.80
C SER A 59 -5.65 -26.26 -20.09
N ASN A 60 -6.29 -25.13 -20.41
CA ASN A 60 -5.59 -23.87 -20.65
C ASN A 60 -5.40 -23.09 -19.35
N VAL A 61 -4.58 -22.03 -19.38
CA VAL A 61 -4.28 -21.21 -18.19
C VAL A 61 -5.54 -20.56 -17.62
N TYR A 62 -6.48 -20.18 -18.49
CA TYR A 62 -7.72 -19.50 -18.11
C TYR A 62 -8.65 -20.42 -17.30
N ASP A 63 -8.78 -21.68 -17.68
CA ASP A 63 -9.62 -22.65 -16.99
C ASP A 63 -9.03 -23.01 -15.62
N TYR A 64 -7.72 -23.23 -15.53
CA TYR A 64 -7.04 -23.44 -14.24
C TYR A 64 -7.14 -22.21 -13.33
N GLY A 65 -6.99 -21.00 -13.88
CA GLY A 65 -7.14 -19.76 -13.12
C GLY A 65 -8.57 -19.55 -12.61
N ARG A 66 -9.60 -19.79 -13.44
CA ARG A 66 -11.00 -19.75 -12.99
C ARG A 66 -11.28 -20.78 -11.91
N PHE A 67 -10.74 -21.99 -12.06
CA PHE A 67 -10.85 -23.05 -11.06
C PHE A 67 -10.23 -22.61 -9.72
N SER A 68 -9.01 -22.07 -9.74
CA SER A 68 -8.31 -21.67 -8.51
C SER A 68 -9.02 -20.50 -7.80
N VAL A 69 -9.52 -19.51 -8.54
CA VAL A 69 -10.29 -18.38 -7.96
C VAL A 69 -11.63 -18.87 -7.38
N ARG A 70 -12.34 -19.77 -8.08
CA ARG A 70 -13.59 -20.36 -7.57
C ARG A 70 -13.35 -21.19 -6.30
N LYS A 71 -12.25 -21.96 -6.26
CA LYS A 71 -11.84 -22.71 -5.08
C LYS A 71 -11.49 -21.77 -3.93
N SER A 72 -10.77 -20.68 -4.21
CA SER A 72 -10.43 -19.62 -3.26
C SER A 72 -11.69 -19.03 -2.61
N LEU A 73 -12.72 -18.72 -3.41
CA LEU A 73 -14.00 -18.23 -2.91
C LEU A 73 -14.68 -19.22 -1.96
N SER A 74 -14.69 -20.51 -2.31
CA SER A 74 -15.24 -21.56 -1.45
C SER A 74 -14.48 -21.69 -0.13
N GLN A 75 -13.15 -21.59 -0.17
CA GLN A 75 -12.30 -21.73 1.01
C GLN A 75 -12.40 -20.51 1.93
N SER A 76 -12.39 -19.30 1.37
CA SER A 76 -12.61 -18.05 2.10
C SER A 76 -13.94 -18.08 2.88
N ARG A 77 -15.02 -18.61 2.29
CA ARG A 77 -16.30 -18.78 2.98
C ARG A 77 -16.22 -19.75 4.15
N LYS A 78 -15.50 -20.88 4.00
CA LYS A 78 -15.30 -21.85 5.09
C LYS A 78 -14.47 -21.24 6.21
N PHE A 79 -13.41 -20.51 5.88
CA PHE A 79 -12.57 -19.83 6.86
C PHE A 79 -13.36 -18.79 7.65
N LEU A 80 -14.14 -17.93 6.99
CA LEU A 80 -15.01 -16.96 7.66
C LEU A 80 -16.01 -17.64 8.61
N ASN A 81 -16.66 -18.72 8.18
CA ASN A 81 -17.56 -19.49 9.03
C ASN A 81 -16.85 -20.09 10.25
N LEU A 82 -15.61 -20.55 10.08
CA LEU A 82 -14.80 -21.08 11.17
C LEU A 82 -14.43 -19.98 12.17
N VAL A 83 -14.00 -18.81 11.71
CA VAL A 83 -13.75 -17.63 12.56
C VAL A 83 -15.02 -17.26 13.34
N ASN A 84 -16.17 -17.19 12.67
CA ASN A 84 -17.46 -16.92 13.32
C ASN A 84 -17.82 -17.95 14.40
N LYS A 85 -17.51 -19.23 14.17
CA LYS A 85 -17.73 -20.29 15.16
C LYS A 85 -16.89 -20.09 16.42
N TYR A 86 -15.63 -19.64 16.29
CA TYR A 86 -14.79 -19.29 17.43
C TYR A 86 -15.30 -18.03 18.14
N LEU A 87 -15.65 -16.99 17.36
CA LEU A 87 -16.26 -15.76 17.88
C LEU A 87 -17.65 -15.96 18.49
N ALA A 88 -18.34 -17.09 18.28
CA ALA A 88 -19.56 -17.41 19.00
C ALA A 88 -19.28 -17.92 20.43
N ARG A 89 -18.04 -18.35 20.70
CA ARG A 89 -17.58 -18.87 22.00
C ARG A 89 -16.67 -17.87 22.72
N ARG A 90 -16.99 -16.58 22.65
CA ARG A 90 -16.11 -15.49 23.16
C ARG A 90 -15.76 -15.64 24.63
N SER A 91 -16.69 -16.17 25.45
CA SER A 91 -16.49 -16.34 26.89
C SER A 91 -15.33 -17.27 27.24
N SER A 92 -14.90 -18.15 26.34
CA SER A 92 -13.74 -19.03 26.54
C SER A 92 -12.43 -18.46 25.99
N LEU A 93 -12.42 -17.22 25.51
CA LEU A 93 -11.29 -16.60 24.82
C LEU A 93 -10.76 -15.40 25.60
N SER A 94 -9.44 -15.18 25.54
CA SER A 94 -8.86 -13.94 26.03
C SER A 94 -9.28 -12.74 25.18
N THR A 95 -9.24 -11.55 25.75
CA THR A 95 -9.53 -10.31 25.00
C THR A 95 -8.64 -10.14 23.77
N SER A 96 -7.36 -10.50 23.87
CA SER A 96 -6.43 -10.42 22.73
C SER A 96 -6.81 -11.40 21.62
N ALA A 97 -7.20 -12.63 21.97
CA ALA A 97 -7.67 -13.62 21.00
C ALA A 97 -8.98 -13.18 20.32
N ILE A 98 -9.91 -12.58 21.07
CA ILE A 98 -11.15 -12.01 20.51
C ILE A 98 -10.80 -10.93 19.47
N ARG A 99 -9.92 -9.99 19.81
CA ARG A 99 -9.49 -8.91 18.90
C ARG A 99 -8.84 -9.44 17.63
N ALA A 100 -7.95 -10.43 17.74
CA ALA A 100 -7.33 -11.08 16.58
C ALA A 100 -8.35 -11.82 15.70
N LEU A 101 -9.36 -12.46 16.30
CA LEU A 101 -10.45 -13.09 15.54
C LEU A 101 -11.38 -12.08 14.87
N GLU A 102 -11.65 -10.93 15.50
CA GLU A 102 -12.41 -9.83 14.91
C GLU A 102 -11.65 -9.23 13.70
N ASP A 103 -10.32 -9.11 13.79
CA ASP A 103 -9.47 -8.75 12.65
C ASP A 103 -9.64 -9.74 11.50
N CYS A 104 -9.47 -11.04 11.80
CA CYS A 104 -9.65 -12.10 10.81
C CYS A 104 -11.05 -12.12 10.21
N GLN A 105 -12.09 -11.82 10.98
CA GLN A 105 -13.48 -11.75 10.50
C GLN A 105 -13.65 -10.63 9.46
N LEU A 106 -13.15 -9.43 9.77
CA LEU A 106 -13.19 -8.29 8.84
C LEU A 106 -12.40 -8.60 7.58
N LEU A 107 -11.16 -9.07 7.73
CA LEU A 107 -10.24 -9.37 6.63
C LEU A 107 -10.78 -10.48 5.72
N ALA A 108 -11.37 -11.54 6.29
CA ALA A 108 -12.03 -12.59 5.52
C ALA A 108 -13.29 -12.09 4.80
N SER A 109 -14.06 -11.17 5.41
CA SER A 109 -15.20 -10.52 4.73
C SER A 109 -14.75 -9.70 3.53
N LEU A 110 -13.64 -8.96 3.63
CA LEU A 110 -13.06 -8.23 2.50
C LEU A 110 -12.54 -9.18 1.41
N ASN A 111 -11.89 -10.28 1.79
CA ASN A 111 -11.43 -11.30 0.84
C ASN A 111 -12.58 -11.87 0.01
N MET A 112 -13.75 -12.10 0.62
CA MET A 112 -14.93 -12.55 -0.12
C MET A 112 -15.34 -11.57 -1.21
N ASP A 113 -15.39 -10.26 -0.91
CA ASP A 113 -15.76 -9.24 -1.89
C ASP A 113 -14.73 -9.15 -3.03
N PHE A 114 -13.44 -9.17 -2.68
CA PHE A 114 -12.33 -9.12 -3.63
C PHE A 114 -12.32 -10.34 -4.55
N LEU A 115 -12.55 -11.54 -4.01
CA LEU A 115 -12.66 -12.78 -4.79
C LEU A 115 -13.87 -12.79 -5.70
N LEU A 116 -15.04 -12.30 -5.23
CA LEU A 116 -16.24 -12.20 -6.05
C LEU A 116 -16.03 -11.25 -7.24
N SER A 117 -15.47 -10.07 -7.01
CA SER A 117 -15.19 -9.09 -8.06
C SER A 117 -14.13 -9.60 -9.05
N SER A 118 -13.07 -10.23 -8.54
CA SER A 118 -12.04 -10.86 -9.37
C SER A 118 -12.63 -11.98 -10.24
N PHE A 119 -13.46 -12.84 -9.65
CA PHE A 119 -14.10 -13.97 -10.34
C PHE A 119 -15.04 -13.50 -11.45
N GLN A 120 -15.87 -12.47 -11.19
CA GLN A 120 -16.75 -11.88 -12.22
C GLN A 120 -15.96 -11.45 -13.46
N THR A 121 -14.79 -10.82 -13.25
CA THR A 121 -13.94 -10.35 -14.34
C THR A 121 -13.32 -11.53 -15.12
N VAL A 122 -12.65 -12.46 -14.44
CA VAL A 122 -11.95 -13.58 -15.11
C VAL A 122 -12.90 -14.62 -15.73
N ASN A 123 -14.16 -14.66 -15.27
CA ASN A 123 -15.19 -15.52 -15.83
C ASN A 123 -15.79 -14.97 -17.14
N SER A 124 -15.64 -13.67 -17.40
CA SER A 124 -16.19 -13.02 -18.60
C SER A 124 -15.34 -13.21 -19.86
N THR A 125 -14.08 -13.62 -19.73
CA THR A 125 -13.13 -13.65 -20.85
C THR A 125 -12.03 -14.68 -20.69
N SER A 126 -11.57 -15.23 -21.82
CA SER A 126 -10.37 -16.08 -21.95
C SER A 126 -9.34 -15.40 -22.84
N LYS A 127 -9.12 -14.09 -22.61
CA LYS A 127 -8.11 -13.28 -23.31
C LYS A 127 -7.39 -12.42 -22.28
N THR A 128 -6.20 -11.93 -22.64
CA THR A 128 -5.51 -10.90 -21.86
C THR A 128 -6.43 -9.70 -21.65
N LEU A 129 -6.46 -9.18 -20.42
CA LEU A 129 -7.25 -8.01 -20.06
C LEU A 129 -6.56 -6.72 -20.52
N PRO A 130 -7.33 -5.63 -20.74
CA PRO A 130 -6.76 -4.29 -20.77
C PRO A 130 -5.95 -4.01 -19.51
N SER A 131 -4.83 -3.27 -19.62
CA SER A 131 -3.89 -3.09 -18.51
C SER A 131 -4.54 -2.63 -17.21
N LEU A 132 -5.46 -1.65 -17.27
CA LEU A 132 -6.15 -1.12 -16.09
C LEU A 132 -7.00 -2.18 -15.38
N GLN A 133 -7.77 -2.95 -16.15
CA GLN A 133 -8.60 -4.02 -15.60
C GLN A 133 -7.76 -5.19 -15.07
N ALA A 134 -6.61 -5.46 -15.72
CA ALA A 134 -5.64 -6.44 -15.25
C ALA A 134 -5.05 -5.99 -13.89
N ASP A 135 -4.66 -4.72 -13.78
CA ASP A 135 -4.11 -4.12 -12.57
C ASP A 135 -5.15 -4.12 -11.44
N ASP A 136 -6.41 -3.79 -11.71
CA ASP A 136 -7.51 -3.86 -10.73
C ASP A 136 -7.61 -5.26 -10.11
N VAL A 137 -7.74 -6.30 -10.93
CA VAL A 137 -7.88 -7.67 -10.43
C VAL A 137 -6.61 -8.15 -9.73
N GLN A 138 -5.42 -7.82 -10.25
CA GLN A 138 -4.15 -8.13 -9.60
C GLN A 138 -4.04 -7.47 -8.23
N THR A 139 -4.50 -6.21 -8.09
CA THR A 139 -4.53 -5.46 -6.83
C THR A 139 -5.47 -6.11 -5.82
N LEU A 140 -6.67 -6.55 -6.25
CA LEU A 140 -7.61 -7.26 -5.38
C LEU A 140 -7.03 -8.59 -4.89
N LEU A 141 -6.44 -9.40 -5.79
CA LEU A 141 -5.77 -10.66 -5.45
C LEU A 141 -4.55 -10.45 -4.55
N SER A 142 -3.81 -9.34 -4.75
CA SER A 142 -2.68 -8.96 -3.88
C SER A 142 -3.14 -8.58 -2.47
N ALA A 143 -4.25 -7.86 -2.36
CA ALA A 143 -4.84 -7.49 -1.07
C ALA A 143 -5.36 -8.70 -0.30
N ILE A 144 -5.86 -9.73 -0.99
CA ILE A 144 -6.30 -10.99 -0.35
C ILE A 144 -5.15 -11.68 0.40
N LEU A 145 -3.97 -11.77 -0.21
CA LEU A 145 -2.77 -12.32 0.45
C LEU A 145 -2.35 -11.46 1.65
N THR A 146 -2.43 -10.14 1.51
CA THR A 146 -2.12 -9.20 2.60
C THR A 146 -3.05 -9.40 3.80
N ASN A 147 -4.36 -9.48 3.53
CA ASN A 147 -5.38 -9.74 4.54
C ASN A 147 -5.14 -11.08 5.26
N GLN A 148 -4.76 -12.14 4.54
CA GLN A 148 -4.43 -13.42 5.19
C GLN A 148 -3.18 -13.32 6.06
N GLN A 149 -2.14 -12.62 5.60
CA GLN A 149 -0.92 -12.44 6.37
C GLN A 149 -1.18 -11.67 7.67
N THR A 150 -1.97 -10.61 7.63
CA THR A 150 -2.34 -9.83 8.82
C THR A 150 -3.16 -10.65 9.81
N CYS A 151 -4.14 -11.43 9.34
CA CYS A 151 -4.88 -12.35 10.20
C CYS A 151 -3.95 -13.40 10.83
N LEU A 152 -3.02 -13.97 10.05
CA LEU A 152 -2.06 -14.96 10.54
C LEU A 152 -1.20 -14.41 11.67
N GLU A 153 -0.64 -13.23 11.49
CA GLU A 153 0.21 -12.57 12.47
C GLU A 153 -0.55 -12.20 13.75
N GLY A 154 -1.77 -11.69 13.62
CA GLY A 154 -2.64 -11.41 14.76
C GLY A 154 -2.88 -12.66 15.60
N LEU A 155 -3.23 -13.78 14.96
CA LEU A 155 -3.44 -15.06 15.64
C LEU A 155 -2.15 -15.64 16.24
N GLN A 156 -1.00 -15.44 15.59
CA GLN A 156 0.31 -15.88 16.09
C GLN A 156 0.76 -15.06 17.30
N ALA A 157 0.53 -13.75 17.30
CA ALA A 157 0.87 -12.86 18.41
C ALA A 157 0.06 -13.20 19.68
N THR A 158 -1.15 -13.74 19.53
CA THR A 158 -2.02 -14.15 20.65
C THR A 158 -2.00 -15.66 20.90
N ALA A 159 -1.05 -16.39 20.30
CA ALA A 159 -0.99 -17.84 20.32
C ALA A 159 -0.86 -18.44 21.74
N SER A 160 -0.18 -17.75 22.65
CA SER A 160 -0.04 -18.18 24.05
C SER A 160 -1.35 -18.10 24.84
N ALA A 161 -2.35 -17.38 24.32
CA ALA A 161 -3.59 -17.10 25.03
C ALA A 161 -4.71 -18.12 24.78
N TRP A 162 -4.53 -19.11 23.89
CA TRP A 162 -5.51 -20.18 23.69
C TRP A 162 -4.97 -21.44 23.01
N SER A 163 -5.36 -22.60 23.54
CA SER A 163 -4.89 -23.94 23.16
C SER A 163 -5.41 -24.48 21.81
N VAL A 164 -6.32 -23.75 21.14
CA VAL A 164 -6.98 -24.21 19.89
C VAL A 164 -6.34 -23.61 18.61
N LYS A 165 -5.12 -23.07 18.72
CA LYS A 165 -4.33 -22.47 17.63
C LYS A 165 -4.26 -23.33 16.35
N ASN A 166 -4.17 -24.66 16.50
CA ASN A 166 -4.03 -25.57 15.36
C ASN A 166 -5.27 -25.63 14.45
N GLY A 167 -6.45 -25.27 14.96
CA GLY A 167 -7.69 -25.32 14.19
C GLY A 167 -7.81 -24.25 13.10
N LEU A 168 -7.17 -23.07 13.28
CA LEU A 168 -7.23 -21.95 12.33
C LEU A 168 -5.95 -21.77 11.51
N LEU A 169 -4.78 -22.06 12.07
CA LEU A 169 -3.52 -21.81 11.38
C LEU A 169 -3.31 -22.70 10.15
N LEU A 170 -3.71 -23.96 10.21
CA LEU A 170 -3.58 -24.89 9.08
C LEU A 170 -4.49 -24.48 7.91
N PRO A 171 -5.80 -24.24 8.10
CA PRO A 171 -6.64 -23.66 7.05
C PRO A 171 -6.07 -22.37 6.48
N LEU A 172 -5.61 -21.46 7.35
CA LEU A 172 -5.09 -20.16 6.93
C LEU A 172 -3.83 -20.30 6.06
N SER A 173 -2.89 -21.15 6.46
CA SER A 173 -1.68 -21.44 5.68
C SER A 173 -2.01 -22.04 4.30
N ASN A 174 -2.92 -23.01 4.26
CA ASN A 174 -3.37 -23.62 3.00
C ASN A 174 -4.10 -22.61 2.11
N ASP A 175 -4.95 -21.76 2.68
CA ASP A 175 -5.68 -20.73 1.95
C ASP A 175 -4.72 -19.66 1.39
N THR A 176 -3.67 -19.29 2.13
CA THR A 176 -2.60 -18.40 1.63
C THR A 176 -1.92 -19.00 0.39
N LYS A 177 -1.56 -20.29 0.41
CA LYS A 177 -0.99 -20.97 -0.76
C LYS A 177 -1.95 -20.98 -1.94
N LEU A 178 -3.23 -21.26 -1.70
CA LEU A 178 -4.28 -21.24 -2.72
C LEU A 178 -4.46 -19.85 -3.37
N TYR A 179 -4.42 -18.78 -2.57
CA TYR A 179 -4.52 -17.42 -3.07
C TYR A 179 -3.28 -17.03 -3.86
N SER A 180 -2.09 -17.47 -3.44
CA SER A 180 -0.83 -17.30 -4.18
C SER A 180 -0.88 -17.98 -5.55
N VAL A 181 -1.38 -19.23 -5.61
CA VAL A 181 -1.62 -19.92 -6.89
C VAL A 181 -2.61 -19.14 -7.75
N SER A 182 -3.71 -18.66 -7.18
CA SER A 182 -4.71 -17.90 -7.93
C SER A 182 -4.15 -16.60 -8.51
N LEU A 183 -3.32 -15.89 -7.74
CA LEU A 183 -2.61 -14.70 -8.20
C LEU A 183 -1.62 -15.04 -9.33
N ALA A 184 -0.80 -16.08 -9.17
CA ALA A 184 0.18 -16.49 -10.19
C ALA A 184 -0.46 -16.98 -11.50
N LEU A 185 -1.57 -17.70 -11.43
CA LEU A 185 -2.33 -18.10 -12.62
C LEU A 185 -3.01 -16.90 -13.27
N PHE A 186 -3.51 -15.96 -12.47
CA PHE A 186 -4.07 -14.72 -12.98
C PHE A 186 -3.03 -13.90 -13.76
N THR A 187 -1.85 -13.68 -13.18
CA THR A 187 -0.76 -12.93 -13.83
C THR A 187 -0.30 -13.60 -15.11
N LYS A 188 -0.27 -14.93 -15.16
CA LYS A 188 0.13 -15.67 -16.36
C LYS A 188 -0.93 -15.64 -17.48
N GLY A 189 -2.22 -15.71 -17.12
CA GLY A 189 -3.31 -15.80 -18.09
C GLY A 189 -3.81 -14.45 -18.61
N TRP A 190 -4.07 -13.50 -17.71
CA TRP A 190 -4.81 -12.28 -18.03
C TRP A 190 -3.97 -11.01 -18.04
N VAL A 191 -2.76 -11.00 -17.47
CA VAL A 191 -1.91 -9.79 -17.46
C VAL A 191 -1.08 -9.69 -18.76
N PRO A 192 -1.08 -8.54 -19.47
CA PRO A 192 -0.29 -8.37 -20.68
C PRO A 192 1.23 -8.50 -20.44
N LYS A 193 1.91 -9.41 -21.16
CA LYS A 193 3.38 -9.63 -21.04
C LYS A 193 4.23 -8.45 -21.52
N LYS A 194 3.72 -7.67 -22.48
CA LYS A 194 4.30 -6.39 -22.89
C LYS A 194 3.32 -5.30 -22.45
N LYS A 195 3.61 -4.60 -21.34
CA LYS A 195 3.02 -3.28 -21.14
C LYS A 195 3.49 -2.45 -22.34
N LYS A 196 2.63 -2.21 -23.34
CA LYS A 196 2.93 -1.21 -24.36
C LYS A 196 3.25 0.05 -23.58
N GLY A 197 4.49 0.53 -23.69
CA GLY A 197 4.91 1.74 -23.00
C GLY A 197 3.83 2.78 -23.23
N PHE A 198 3.24 3.28 -22.14
CA PHE A 198 2.25 4.32 -22.24
C PHE A 198 2.98 5.49 -22.90
N ALA A 199 2.74 5.70 -24.20
CA ALA A 199 3.09 6.95 -24.85
C ALA A 199 2.12 7.98 -24.27
N TRP A 200 2.42 8.46 -23.06
CA TRP A 200 1.73 9.58 -22.48
C TRP A 200 2.07 10.79 -23.34
N GLN A 201 1.21 11.06 -24.30
CA GLN A 201 1.06 12.41 -24.84
C GLN A 201 0.51 13.25 -23.67
N PRO A 202 1.08 14.43 -23.36
CA PRO A 202 0.54 15.38 -22.38
C PRO A 202 -0.80 15.97 -22.85
N THR A 203 -1.80 15.15 -23.17
CA THR A 203 -3.08 15.67 -23.62
C THR A 203 -3.92 16.14 -22.44
N ARG A 204 -4.03 17.47 -22.39
CA ARG A 204 -4.88 18.33 -21.53
C ARG A 204 -4.44 18.50 -20.07
N LYS A 205 -4.34 19.79 -19.71
CA LYS A 205 -3.90 20.42 -18.46
C LYS A 205 -4.04 19.52 -17.25
N GLN A 206 -2.94 19.33 -16.52
CA GLN A 206 -2.96 18.69 -15.20
C GLN A 206 -4.04 19.36 -14.35
N LEU A 207 -4.77 18.57 -13.55
CA LEU A 207 -5.52 19.06 -12.39
C LEU A 207 -4.46 19.59 -11.41
N ALA A 208 -3.98 20.80 -11.70
CA ALA A 208 -2.97 21.46 -10.92
C ALA A 208 -3.70 22.03 -9.72
N PHE A 209 -3.41 21.49 -8.53
CA PHE A 209 -3.58 22.23 -7.30
C PHE A 209 -2.76 23.51 -7.44
N ARG A 210 -3.38 24.59 -7.89
CA ARG A 210 -2.76 25.92 -7.93
C ARG A 210 -2.82 26.49 -6.52
N ASN A 211 -1.67 26.78 -5.93
CA ASN A 211 -1.54 27.39 -4.60
C ASN A 211 -2.17 26.56 -3.46
N GLY A 212 -2.04 25.23 -3.48
CA GLY A 212 -2.49 24.35 -2.39
C GLY A 212 -4.01 24.15 -2.29
N ARG A 213 -4.76 24.37 -3.37
CA ARG A 213 -6.24 24.31 -3.38
C ARG A 213 -6.78 23.17 -4.23
N LEU A 214 -7.64 22.35 -3.63
CA LEU A 214 -8.45 21.35 -4.34
C LEU A 214 -9.61 22.09 -5.05
N PRO A 215 -9.70 22.06 -6.38
CA PRO A 215 -10.84 22.65 -7.08
C PRO A 215 -12.10 21.81 -6.81
N LEU A 216 -13.12 22.43 -6.24
CA LEU A 216 -14.39 21.78 -5.89
C LEU A 216 -15.52 22.35 -6.74
N LYS A 217 -16.41 21.46 -7.19
CA LYS A 217 -17.68 21.78 -7.85
C LYS A 217 -18.83 21.30 -6.97
N MET A 218 -19.74 22.19 -6.60
CA MET A 218 -20.86 21.91 -5.71
C MET A 218 -22.02 22.87 -5.96
N SER A 219 -23.20 22.59 -5.39
CA SER A 219 -24.36 23.50 -5.47
C SER A 219 -24.11 24.82 -4.73
N SER A 220 -24.92 25.84 -5.00
CA SER A 220 -24.87 27.14 -4.30
C SER A 220 -25.03 26.99 -2.78
N GLU A 221 -25.89 26.08 -2.35
CA GLU A 221 -26.21 25.82 -0.95
C GLU A 221 -25.03 25.10 -0.27
N THR A 222 -24.50 24.06 -0.92
CA THR A 222 -23.32 23.33 -0.42
C THR A 222 -22.12 24.28 -0.31
N ARG A 223 -21.98 25.19 -1.29
CA ARG A 223 -20.92 26.19 -1.31
C ARG A 223 -21.05 27.20 -0.18
N SER A 224 -22.24 27.71 0.11
CA SER A 224 -22.42 28.68 1.19
C SER A 224 -22.07 28.06 2.55
N VAL A 225 -22.44 26.80 2.79
CA VAL A 225 -22.05 26.06 3.99
C VAL A 225 -20.53 25.93 4.06
N PHE A 226 -19.88 25.44 2.99
CA PHE A 226 -18.43 25.28 2.96
C PHE A 226 -17.69 26.60 3.20
N GLU A 227 -18.08 27.68 2.52
CA GLU A 227 -17.42 28.99 2.67
C GLU A 227 -17.61 29.56 4.08
N SER A 228 -18.76 29.32 4.71
CA SER A 228 -19.05 29.69 6.10
C SER A 228 -18.13 28.96 7.09
N VAL A 229 -18.07 27.63 7.03
CA VAL A 229 -17.32 26.83 8.02
C VAL A 229 -15.82 26.83 7.79
N SER A 230 -15.38 26.88 6.53
CA SER A 230 -13.96 26.95 6.20
C SER A 230 -13.39 28.36 6.34
N ARG A 231 -14.24 29.39 6.44
CA ARG A 231 -13.89 30.82 6.34
C ARG A 231 -13.08 31.15 5.08
N ARG A 232 -13.28 30.39 4.00
CA ARG A 232 -12.55 30.52 2.73
C ARG A 232 -13.54 30.61 1.57
N LYS A 233 -13.40 31.63 0.73
CA LYS A 233 -14.13 31.70 -0.54
C LYS A 233 -13.56 30.69 -1.53
N LEU A 234 -14.42 29.87 -2.14
CA LEU A 234 -14.01 29.00 -3.24
C LEU A 234 -13.77 29.89 -4.47
N LEU A 235 -12.66 29.67 -5.20
CA LEU A 235 -12.49 30.28 -6.52
C LEU A 235 -13.27 29.43 -7.54
N GLN A 236 -13.91 30.07 -8.53
CA GLN A 236 -14.51 29.33 -9.64
C GLN A 236 -13.40 28.56 -10.37
N ALA A 237 -13.51 27.23 -10.37
CA ALA A 237 -12.65 26.38 -11.18
C ALA A 237 -13.03 26.53 -12.66
N ALA A 238 -12.05 26.49 -13.56
CA ALA A 238 -12.32 26.40 -14.99
C ALA A 238 -13.10 25.12 -15.31
N GLU A 239 -13.98 25.16 -16.31
CA GLU A 239 -14.80 24.00 -16.71
C GLU A 239 -13.92 22.77 -17.01
N GLY A 240 -14.21 21.66 -16.33
CA GLY A 240 -13.61 20.33 -16.59
C GLY A 240 -12.57 19.83 -15.58
N ASP A 241 -12.13 20.64 -14.60
CA ASP A 241 -11.01 20.30 -13.69
C ASP A 241 -11.39 20.33 -12.20
N ALA A 242 -12.63 20.04 -11.81
CA ALA A 242 -13.10 20.19 -10.41
C ALA A 242 -13.81 18.94 -9.85
N VAL A 243 -13.54 18.63 -8.58
CA VAL A 243 -14.11 17.49 -7.87
C VAL A 243 -15.57 17.77 -7.50
N LEU A 244 -16.48 16.90 -7.93
CA LEU A 244 -17.89 17.03 -7.59
C LEU A 244 -18.14 16.67 -6.11
N VAL A 245 -18.74 17.60 -5.37
CA VAL A 245 -19.23 17.40 -4.00
C VAL A 245 -20.75 17.52 -4.03
N SER A 246 -21.41 16.43 -3.64
CA SER A 246 -22.86 16.26 -3.71
C SER A 246 -23.60 16.85 -2.52
N HIS A 247 -22.98 16.77 -1.35
CA HIS A 247 -23.55 17.17 -0.08
C HIS A 247 -22.44 17.43 0.93
N ILE A 248 -22.70 18.29 1.91
CA ILE A 248 -21.79 18.62 2.99
C ILE A 248 -22.53 18.53 4.32
N VAL A 249 -21.89 17.91 5.30
CA VAL A 249 -22.27 17.99 6.72
C VAL A 249 -21.08 18.48 7.53
N THR A 250 -21.36 19.06 8.69
CA THR A 250 -20.39 19.73 9.54
C THR A 250 -20.32 19.06 10.91
N VAL A 251 -19.10 18.85 11.40
CA VAL A 251 -18.84 18.32 12.74
C VAL A 251 -18.20 19.42 13.57
N ASN A 252 -18.79 19.71 14.73
CA ASN A 252 -18.25 20.67 15.69
C ASN A 252 -18.51 20.23 17.13
N LEU A 253 -17.45 20.15 17.93
CA LEU A 253 -17.49 19.75 19.35
C LEU A 253 -18.44 20.59 20.22
N ASN A 254 -18.67 21.85 19.86
CA ASN A 254 -19.56 22.75 20.61
C ASN A 254 -21.05 22.55 20.29
N GLY A 255 -21.40 21.64 19.37
CA GLY A 255 -22.78 21.36 18.96
C GLY A 255 -23.39 22.35 17.96
N THR A 256 -22.63 23.29 17.41
CA THR A 256 -23.14 24.25 16.40
C THR A 256 -23.04 23.76 14.96
N GLY A 257 -22.53 22.55 14.74
CA GLY A 257 -22.55 21.87 13.44
C GLY A 257 -23.73 20.92 13.33
N ASP A 258 -23.82 20.19 12.22
CA ASP A 258 -24.84 19.16 12.03
C ASP A 258 -24.66 17.99 13.00
N PHE A 259 -23.41 17.72 13.41
CA PHE A 259 -23.03 16.68 14.36
C PHE A 259 -22.00 17.19 15.38
N SER A 260 -21.99 16.58 16.57
CA SER A 260 -20.97 16.83 17.60
C SER A 260 -19.84 15.79 17.60
N SER A 261 -20.00 14.66 16.91
CA SER A 261 -18.99 13.61 16.76
C SER A 261 -18.73 13.27 15.30
N ILE A 262 -17.52 12.80 15.01
CA ILE A 262 -17.14 12.35 13.65
C ILE A 262 -17.88 11.05 13.32
N ASN A 263 -18.04 10.15 14.30
CA ASN A 263 -18.73 8.88 14.09
C ASN A 263 -20.20 9.05 13.68
N ASP A 264 -20.92 10.04 14.24
CA ASP A 264 -22.32 10.31 13.85
C ASP A 264 -22.41 10.84 12.41
N ALA A 265 -21.50 11.73 12.01
CA ALA A 265 -21.44 12.21 10.63
C ALA A 265 -21.11 11.09 9.62
N VAL A 266 -20.23 10.16 10.00
CA VAL A 266 -19.94 8.96 9.19
C VAL A 266 -21.17 8.06 9.11
N ALA A 267 -21.90 7.88 10.21
CA ALA A 267 -23.13 7.08 10.25
C ALA A 267 -24.20 7.66 9.31
N ALA A 268 -24.35 8.99 9.28
CA ALA A 268 -25.30 9.70 8.42
C ALA A 268 -24.96 9.68 6.93
N ALA A 269 -23.69 9.51 6.56
CA ALA A 269 -23.28 9.47 5.15
C ALA A 269 -23.96 8.31 4.37
N PRO A 270 -24.34 8.50 3.10
CA PRO A 270 -25.00 7.47 2.32
C PRO A 270 -24.09 6.25 2.07
N ASN A 271 -24.72 5.07 2.02
CA ASN A 271 -24.03 3.83 1.67
C ASN A 271 -24.01 3.62 0.14
N ASN A 272 -22.90 3.09 -0.36
CA ASN A 272 -22.67 2.71 -1.75
C ASN A 272 -22.93 3.85 -2.75
N THR A 273 -22.50 5.06 -2.39
CA THR A 273 -22.51 6.22 -3.30
C THR A 273 -21.85 5.85 -4.62
N LYS A 274 -22.52 6.21 -5.73
CA LYS A 274 -21.96 6.06 -7.07
C LYS A 274 -21.06 7.25 -7.35
N GLY A 275 -19.92 7.02 -8.01
CA GLY A 275 -18.96 8.08 -8.33
C GLY A 275 -19.58 9.25 -9.11
N SER A 276 -20.49 8.96 -10.04
CA SER A 276 -21.22 9.99 -10.81
C SER A 276 -22.09 10.93 -9.97
N LYS A 277 -22.39 10.57 -8.71
CA LYS A 277 -23.08 11.48 -7.78
C LYS A 277 -22.13 12.46 -7.12
N GLY A 278 -20.82 12.20 -7.14
CA GLY A 278 -19.81 12.98 -6.42
C GLY A 278 -19.65 12.58 -4.95
N TYR A 279 -18.77 13.30 -4.26
CA TYR A 279 -18.39 13.04 -2.88
C TYR A 279 -19.48 13.47 -1.89
N PHE A 280 -19.64 12.71 -0.81
CA PHE A 280 -20.27 13.19 0.42
C PHE A 280 -19.17 13.77 1.32
N MET A 281 -19.26 15.07 1.63
CA MET A 281 -18.25 15.77 2.41
C MET A 281 -18.63 15.85 3.89
N ILE A 282 -17.71 15.47 4.76
CA ILE A 282 -17.75 15.78 6.19
C ILE A 282 -16.70 16.85 6.45
N PHE A 283 -17.14 18.06 6.76
CA PHE A 283 -16.26 19.14 7.20
C PHE A 283 -16.12 19.10 8.72
N ILE A 284 -14.90 18.94 9.22
CA ILE A 284 -14.60 18.82 10.63
C ILE A 284 -13.94 20.12 11.09
N THR A 285 -14.59 20.86 11.98
CA THR A 285 -14.06 22.15 12.44
C THR A 285 -12.79 21.97 13.28
N ALA A 286 -12.09 23.08 13.55
CA ALA A 286 -10.92 23.05 14.43
C ALA A 286 -11.30 22.50 15.82
N GLY A 287 -10.43 21.67 16.39
CA GLY A 287 -10.67 20.94 17.63
C GLY A 287 -9.82 19.68 17.73
N VAL A 288 -9.77 19.13 18.95
CA VAL A 288 -9.16 17.83 19.24
C VAL A 288 -10.29 16.84 19.50
N TYR A 289 -10.44 15.88 18.59
CA TYR A 289 -11.48 14.85 18.60
C TYR A 289 -10.86 13.56 19.11
N GLU A 290 -11.13 13.22 20.37
CA GLU A 290 -10.70 11.96 20.96
C GLU A 290 -11.69 10.85 20.60
N GLU A 291 -11.58 10.35 19.36
CA GLU A 291 -12.46 9.36 18.77
C GLU A 291 -11.68 8.28 18.03
N TYR A 292 -12.10 7.03 18.19
CA TYR A 292 -11.68 5.94 17.32
C TYR A 292 -12.65 5.86 16.14
N VAL A 293 -12.20 6.23 14.94
CA VAL A 293 -13.07 6.36 13.77
C VAL A 293 -12.79 5.24 12.78
N SER A 294 -13.84 4.58 12.30
CA SER A 294 -13.76 3.55 11.27
C SER A 294 -14.66 3.91 10.09
N ILE A 295 -14.09 3.97 8.89
CA ILE A 295 -14.82 4.21 7.63
C ILE A 295 -15.04 2.88 6.92
N PRO A 296 -16.24 2.27 7.06
CA PRO A 296 -16.51 0.93 6.54
C PRO A 296 -16.61 0.89 5.02
N LYS A 297 -16.36 -0.29 4.43
CA LYS A 297 -16.26 -0.53 2.97
C LYS A 297 -17.45 -0.02 2.12
N ASN A 298 -18.62 0.13 2.73
CA ASN A 298 -19.83 0.63 2.06
C ASN A 298 -19.90 2.16 1.99
N LYS A 299 -19.11 2.93 2.73
CA LYS A 299 -19.12 4.41 2.71
C LYS A 299 -18.28 4.99 1.56
N LYS A 300 -18.54 4.53 0.34
CA LYS A 300 -17.78 4.90 -0.88
C LYS A 300 -17.89 6.39 -1.17
N TYR A 301 -16.84 6.97 -1.75
CA TYR A 301 -16.80 8.40 -2.13
C TYR A 301 -17.09 9.35 -0.95
N LEU A 302 -16.52 9.04 0.21
CA LEU A 302 -16.55 9.91 1.38
C LEU A 302 -15.31 10.82 1.37
N MET A 303 -15.51 12.12 1.57
CA MET A 303 -14.44 13.11 1.72
C MET A 303 -14.49 13.73 3.11
N MET A 304 -13.38 13.72 3.83
CA MET A 304 -13.23 14.43 5.10
C MET A 304 -12.30 15.62 4.93
N VAL A 305 -12.75 16.80 5.36
CA VAL A 305 -11.98 18.04 5.27
C VAL A 305 -11.88 18.68 6.64
N GLY A 306 -10.67 18.89 7.14
CA GLY A 306 -10.42 19.63 8.38
C GLY A 306 -10.10 21.11 8.14
N ALA A 307 -9.96 21.85 9.25
CA ALA A 307 -9.58 23.26 9.23
C ALA A 307 -8.10 23.49 8.88
N GLY A 308 -7.24 22.46 9.03
CA GLY A 308 -5.79 22.54 8.83
C GLY A 308 -5.03 21.48 9.63
N ILE A 309 -3.80 21.17 9.20
CA ILE A 309 -2.83 20.45 10.04
C ILE A 309 -2.70 21.19 11.38
N ASN A 310 -2.70 20.44 12.48
CA ASN A 310 -2.68 20.94 13.87
C ASN A 310 -3.89 21.77 14.31
N GLN A 311 -4.87 22.02 13.43
CA GLN A 311 -6.13 22.71 13.77
C GLN A 311 -7.25 21.71 14.01
N THR A 312 -7.36 20.68 13.16
CA THR A 312 -8.29 19.57 13.32
C THR A 312 -7.48 18.30 13.59
N VAL A 313 -7.58 17.78 14.81
CA VAL A 313 -6.81 16.62 15.26
C VAL A 313 -7.77 15.51 15.66
N ILE A 314 -7.62 14.32 15.06
CA ILE A 314 -8.29 13.09 15.51
C ILE A 314 -7.26 12.26 16.28
N THR A 315 -7.51 11.98 17.55
CA THR A 315 -6.52 11.40 18.46
C THR A 315 -7.03 10.19 19.23
N GLY A 316 -6.12 9.27 19.53
CA GLY A 316 -6.34 8.07 20.33
C GLY A 316 -5.01 7.55 20.87
N ASN A 317 -5.01 6.44 21.60
CA ASN A 317 -3.83 5.90 22.29
C ASN A 317 -3.81 4.36 22.42
N ARG A 318 -4.57 3.64 21.59
CA ARG A 318 -4.53 2.17 21.59
C ARG A 318 -3.15 1.68 21.15
N SER A 319 -2.69 0.61 21.79
CA SER A 319 -1.36 0.04 21.55
C SER A 319 -1.33 -1.47 21.78
N VAL A 320 -0.31 -2.14 21.22
CA VAL A 320 -0.09 -3.58 21.44
C VAL A 320 0.17 -3.91 22.91
N VAL A 321 0.94 -3.07 23.61
CA VAL A 321 1.20 -3.24 25.06
C VAL A 321 -0.10 -3.24 25.87
N ASP A 322 -1.11 -2.46 25.46
CA ASP A 322 -2.42 -2.40 26.12
C ASP A 322 -3.40 -3.49 25.63
N GLY A 323 -2.87 -4.54 24.97
CA GLY A 323 -3.60 -5.72 24.57
C GLY A 323 -4.38 -5.59 23.26
N TRP A 324 -4.14 -4.55 22.47
CA TRP A 324 -4.67 -4.45 21.11
C TRP A 324 -3.81 -5.22 20.12
N THR A 325 -4.36 -5.59 18.97
CA THR A 325 -3.53 -5.98 17.83
C THR A 325 -2.98 -4.73 17.17
N THR A 326 -1.87 -4.82 16.44
CA THR A 326 -1.40 -3.70 15.61
C THR A 326 -2.48 -3.23 14.63
N PHE A 327 -3.29 -4.14 14.09
CA PHE A 327 -4.37 -3.79 13.16
C PHE A 327 -5.49 -2.98 13.82
N ASN A 328 -5.92 -3.34 15.03
CA ASN A 328 -6.99 -2.63 15.77
C ASN A 328 -6.49 -1.52 16.72
N SER A 329 -5.18 -1.26 16.77
CA SER A 329 -4.63 -0.11 17.52
C SER A 329 -4.83 1.22 16.79
N ALA A 330 -5.26 1.20 15.53
CA ALA A 330 -5.49 2.39 14.72
C ALA A 330 -6.49 3.37 15.37
N THR A 331 -6.08 4.63 15.55
CA THR A 331 -6.99 5.74 15.89
C THR A 331 -8.02 5.95 14.78
N PHE A 332 -7.56 5.96 13.53
CA PHE A 332 -8.40 6.09 12.34
C PHE A 332 -8.19 4.91 11.39
N ALA A 333 -9.26 4.23 11.00
CA ALA A 333 -9.23 3.12 10.05
C ALA A 333 -10.13 3.39 8.85
N VAL A 334 -9.61 3.21 7.64
CA VAL A 334 -10.39 3.38 6.40
C VAL A 334 -10.31 2.14 5.52
N VAL A 335 -11.48 1.69 5.06
CA VAL A 335 -11.63 0.58 4.10
C VAL A 335 -12.53 0.99 2.92
N ALA A 336 -13.26 2.11 3.02
CA ALA A 336 -14.10 2.61 1.93
C ALA A 336 -13.29 3.05 0.70
N PRO A 337 -13.56 2.50 -0.50
CA PRO A 337 -12.87 2.90 -1.71
C PRO A 337 -13.19 4.35 -2.09
N ASN A 338 -12.22 4.99 -2.76
CA ASN A 338 -12.25 6.40 -3.17
C ASN A 338 -12.34 7.39 -2.00
N PHE A 339 -11.95 6.99 -0.79
CA PHE A 339 -11.91 7.90 0.35
C PHE A 339 -10.89 9.04 0.15
N ALA A 340 -11.25 10.25 0.55
CA ALA A 340 -10.35 11.40 0.53
C ALA A 340 -10.29 12.07 1.91
N ALA A 341 -9.09 12.41 2.38
CA ALA A 341 -8.89 13.25 3.55
C ALA A 341 -8.02 14.46 3.23
N VAL A 342 -8.40 15.62 3.74
CA VAL A 342 -7.72 16.90 3.48
C VAL A 342 -7.59 17.69 4.77
N ASN A 343 -6.41 18.26 5.06
CA ASN A 343 -6.22 19.22 6.15
C ASN A 343 -6.55 18.69 7.57
N ILE A 344 -6.18 17.44 7.86
CA ILE A 344 -6.46 16.76 9.14
C ILE A 344 -5.17 16.17 9.71
N THR A 345 -5.00 16.24 11.02
CA THR A 345 -3.99 15.48 11.77
C THR A 345 -4.60 14.20 12.33
N PHE A 346 -4.00 13.05 12.06
CA PHE A 346 -4.32 11.75 12.67
C PHE A 346 -3.21 11.37 13.65
N ARG A 347 -3.56 11.13 14.91
CA ARG A 347 -2.59 10.97 15.99
C ARG A 347 -2.83 9.72 16.84
N ASN A 348 -1.75 9.03 17.19
CA ASN A 348 -1.73 8.08 18.28
C ASN A 348 -0.72 8.52 19.36
N THR A 349 -1.22 8.76 20.58
CA THR A 349 -0.45 9.31 21.71
C THR A 349 0.09 8.24 22.66
N ALA A 350 0.02 6.95 22.32
CA ALA A 350 0.50 5.87 23.19
C ALA A 350 1.99 6.02 23.60
N GLY A 351 2.83 6.56 22.72
CA GLY A 351 4.24 6.79 22.97
C GLY A 351 5.14 5.58 22.65
N ALA A 352 6.45 5.80 22.57
CA ALA A 352 7.41 4.77 22.16
C ALA A 352 7.42 3.52 23.08
N ILE A 353 7.21 3.71 24.38
CA ILE A 353 7.18 2.63 25.39
C ILE A 353 6.02 1.65 25.20
N LYS A 354 5.01 2.03 24.41
CA LYS A 354 3.82 1.21 24.13
C LYS A 354 3.96 0.36 22.88
N HIS A 355 5.14 0.37 22.25
CA HIS A 355 5.43 -0.34 21.01
C HIS A 355 4.43 0.02 19.89
N GLN A 356 3.94 -0.94 19.12
CA GLN A 356 3.10 -0.69 17.94
C GLN A 356 1.80 0.02 18.33
N ALA A 357 1.58 1.22 17.76
CA ALA A 357 0.44 2.06 18.04
C ALA A 357 0.09 2.91 16.81
N VAL A 358 -0.90 2.46 16.03
CA VAL A 358 -1.21 3.01 14.72
C VAL A 358 -2.01 4.31 14.85
N ALA A 359 -1.59 5.37 14.17
CA ALA A 359 -2.38 6.60 14.04
C ALA A 359 -3.43 6.47 12.94
N LEU A 360 -3.03 5.96 11.77
CA LEU A 360 -3.95 5.69 10.67
C LEU A 360 -3.66 4.36 9.99
N ARG A 361 -4.69 3.54 9.81
CA ARG A 361 -4.67 2.35 8.97
C ARG A 361 -5.50 2.55 7.71
N ASN A 362 -4.87 2.37 6.55
CA ASN A 362 -5.51 2.49 5.26
C ASN A 362 -5.53 1.16 4.51
N GLY A 363 -6.72 0.62 4.27
CA GLY A 363 -6.98 -0.52 3.40
C GLY A 363 -8.04 -0.20 2.35
N ALA A 364 -8.13 1.06 1.93
CA ALA A 364 -9.07 1.55 0.94
C ALA A 364 -8.40 1.76 -0.42
N ASP A 365 -9.01 1.20 -1.46
CA ASP A 365 -8.54 1.37 -2.82
C ASP A 365 -8.84 2.78 -3.36
N LEU A 366 -7.92 3.32 -4.14
CA LEU A 366 -8.00 4.67 -4.71
C LEU A 366 -8.20 5.77 -3.65
N SER A 367 -7.65 5.55 -2.46
CA SER A 367 -7.72 6.52 -1.37
C SER A 367 -6.65 7.60 -1.52
N THR A 368 -6.99 8.83 -1.12
CA THR A 368 -6.10 9.99 -1.23
C THR A 368 -6.06 10.80 0.08
N PHE A 369 -4.86 11.20 0.49
CA PHE A 369 -4.61 12.08 1.62
C PHE A 369 -3.83 13.29 1.14
N TYR A 370 -4.31 14.49 1.44
CA TYR A 370 -3.70 15.73 0.99
C TYR A 370 -3.55 16.72 2.15
N SER A 371 -2.33 17.25 2.35
CA SER A 371 -2.08 18.19 3.45
C SER A 371 -2.56 17.65 4.80
N CYS A 372 -2.25 16.39 5.08
CA CYS A 372 -2.55 15.70 6.34
C CYS A 372 -1.29 15.47 7.16
N SER A 373 -1.41 15.41 8.48
CA SER A 373 -0.33 14.97 9.38
C SER A 373 -0.66 13.60 9.97
N PHE A 374 0.35 12.74 10.10
CA PHE A 374 0.26 11.42 10.72
C PHE A 374 1.30 11.33 11.84
N GLU A 375 0.83 11.21 13.07
CA GLU A 375 1.66 11.41 14.25
C GLU A 375 1.61 10.21 15.20
N GLY A 376 2.77 9.59 15.42
CA GLY A 376 2.94 8.47 16.33
C GLY A 376 4.43 8.22 16.64
N TYR A 377 4.74 7.00 17.06
CA TYR A 377 6.10 6.50 17.27
C TYR A 377 6.31 5.25 16.42
N GLN A 378 6.15 4.07 16.99
CA GLN A 378 6.25 2.81 16.26
C GLN A 378 4.94 2.52 15.51
N ASP A 379 5.06 2.13 14.24
CA ASP A 379 3.94 1.73 13.37
C ASP A 379 2.89 2.85 13.13
N THR A 380 3.33 4.11 12.99
CA THR A 380 2.43 5.28 12.86
C THR A 380 1.40 5.17 11.71
N LEU A 381 1.86 4.91 10.48
CA LEU A 381 1.03 4.87 9.28
C LEU A 381 1.04 3.48 8.67
N TYR A 382 -0.08 2.77 8.83
CA TYR A 382 -0.28 1.44 8.30
C TYR A 382 -0.92 1.51 6.90
N THR A 383 -0.08 1.59 5.86
CA THR A 383 -0.45 1.44 4.44
C THR A 383 -0.78 -0.01 4.10
N HIS A 384 -1.85 -0.52 4.71
CA HIS A 384 -2.16 -1.94 4.80
C HIS A 384 -2.24 -2.61 3.42
N SER A 385 -3.16 -2.20 2.54
CA SER A 385 -3.38 -2.85 1.24
C SER A 385 -4.02 -1.91 0.20
N LEU A 386 -4.10 -2.37 -1.06
CA LEU A 386 -4.72 -1.66 -2.20
C LEU A 386 -3.94 -0.40 -2.63
N ARG A 387 -4.52 0.45 -3.50
CA ARG A 387 -3.84 1.62 -4.09
C ARG A 387 -4.10 2.89 -3.28
N GLN A 388 -3.04 3.60 -2.94
CA GLN A 388 -3.09 4.75 -2.03
C GLN A 388 -2.18 5.89 -2.50
N PHE A 389 -2.60 7.12 -2.26
CA PHE A 389 -1.80 8.32 -2.60
C PHE A 389 -1.78 9.33 -1.46
N TYR A 390 -0.59 9.74 -1.06
CA TYR A 390 -0.34 10.72 -0.02
C TYR A 390 0.44 11.88 -0.62
N ARG A 391 -0.06 13.11 -0.46
CA ARG A 391 0.58 14.28 -1.04
C ARG A 391 0.61 15.47 -0.10
N GLU A 392 1.77 16.11 -0.01
CA GLU A 392 1.98 17.29 0.83
C GLU A 392 1.65 17.01 2.30
N CYS A 393 1.92 15.77 2.74
CA CYS A 393 1.65 15.31 4.10
C CYS A 393 2.90 15.38 4.97
N ASP A 394 2.70 15.49 6.29
CA ASP A 394 3.75 15.32 7.29
C ASP A 394 3.59 13.95 7.97
N ILE A 395 4.65 13.16 8.04
CA ILE A 395 4.61 11.82 8.65
C ILE A 395 5.70 11.72 9.70
N TYR A 396 5.30 11.48 10.96
CA TYR A 396 6.19 11.39 12.11
C TYR A 396 6.23 9.97 12.68
N GLY A 397 7.42 9.52 13.10
CA GLY A 397 7.51 8.27 13.86
C GLY A 397 8.94 7.80 14.07
N THR A 398 9.09 6.57 14.57
CA THR A 398 10.39 6.00 14.95
C THR A 398 10.66 4.69 14.22
N VAL A 399 10.16 3.58 14.76
CA VAL A 399 10.34 2.23 14.23
C VAL A 399 9.21 1.93 13.23
N ASP A 400 9.57 1.56 12.01
CA ASP A 400 8.65 1.08 10.97
C ASP A 400 7.44 1.99 10.71
N PHE A 401 7.64 3.31 10.82
CA PHE A 401 6.51 4.23 10.93
C PHE A 401 5.69 4.42 9.63
N ILE A 402 6.20 3.93 8.49
CA ILE A 402 5.43 3.66 7.28
C ILE A 402 5.57 2.17 6.94
N PHE A 403 4.51 1.39 7.13
CA PHE A 403 4.56 -0.06 6.93
C PHE A 403 3.28 -0.59 6.28
N GLY A 404 3.34 -1.83 5.80
CA GLY A 404 2.22 -2.48 5.10
C GLY A 404 2.59 -2.96 3.70
N ASN A 405 1.57 -3.33 2.92
CA ASN A 405 1.72 -3.95 1.60
C ASN A 405 0.76 -3.32 0.57
N ALA A 406 0.48 -2.03 0.70
CA ALA A 406 -0.21 -1.25 -0.32
C ALA A 406 0.65 -1.07 -1.58
N ALA A 407 0.01 -0.71 -2.69
CA ALA A 407 0.66 0.02 -3.77
C ALA A 407 0.52 1.51 -3.44
N VAL A 408 1.57 2.13 -2.89
CA VAL A 408 1.47 3.46 -2.30
C VAL A 408 2.53 4.41 -2.84
N VAL A 409 2.10 5.64 -3.13
CA VAL A 409 2.99 6.76 -3.45
C VAL A 409 2.83 7.87 -2.42
N PHE A 410 3.96 8.31 -1.88
CA PHE A 410 4.11 9.55 -1.13
C PHE A 410 4.77 10.57 -2.03
N GLN A 411 4.14 11.73 -2.24
CA GLN A 411 4.64 12.78 -3.11
C GLN A 411 4.68 14.13 -2.40
N ASN A 412 5.82 14.83 -2.46
CA ASN A 412 5.96 16.15 -1.83
C ASN A 412 5.67 16.14 -0.32
N CYS A 413 5.87 15.01 0.35
CA CYS A 413 5.65 14.87 1.79
C CYS A 413 6.92 15.22 2.58
N ASN A 414 6.77 15.52 3.86
CA ASN A 414 7.87 15.55 4.81
C ASN A 414 7.83 14.29 5.69
N LEU A 415 8.97 13.60 5.80
CA LEU A 415 9.12 12.44 6.66
C LEU A 415 10.04 12.80 7.83
N TYR A 416 9.53 12.67 9.04
CA TYR A 416 10.15 13.14 10.27
C TYR A 416 10.43 11.99 11.25
N PRO A 417 11.60 11.30 11.12
CA PRO A 417 12.10 10.41 12.15
C PRO A 417 12.24 11.15 13.49
N ARG A 418 11.63 10.59 14.53
CA ARG A 418 11.61 11.13 15.90
C ARG A 418 12.67 10.49 16.78
N LEU A 419 12.82 11.01 17.99
CA LEU A 419 13.64 10.40 19.04
C LEU A 419 13.06 9.03 19.46
N PRO A 420 13.75 7.90 19.20
CA PRO A 420 13.28 6.59 19.64
C PRO A 420 13.69 6.30 21.09
N MET A 421 13.31 5.13 21.62
CA MET A 421 13.82 4.69 22.93
C MET A 421 15.32 4.35 22.86
N SER A 422 15.99 4.40 24.02
CA SER A 422 17.36 3.89 24.13
C SER A 422 17.46 2.45 23.64
N GLY A 423 18.49 2.16 22.83
CA GLY A 423 18.71 0.85 22.21
C GLY A 423 17.88 0.58 20.95
N GLN A 424 16.97 1.48 20.55
CA GLN A 424 16.25 1.39 19.28
C GLN A 424 16.93 2.20 18.18
N PHE A 425 16.43 2.02 16.96
CA PHE A 425 16.78 2.81 15.78
C PHE A 425 15.51 3.17 15.02
N ASN A 426 15.59 4.20 14.19
CA ASN A 426 14.50 4.55 13.29
C ASN A 426 14.61 3.76 11.99
N ALA A 427 13.47 3.24 11.51
CA ALA A 427 13.33 2.69 10.18
C ALA A 427 12.10 3.35 9.54
N ILE A 428 12.32 4.13 8.49
CA ILE A 428 11.24 4.89 7.86
C ILE A 428 10.20 3.95 7.24
N THR A 429 10.67 2.91 6.53
CA THR A 429 9.78 1.94 5.89
C THR A 429 9.98 0.50 6.35
N ALA A 430 8.88 -0.25 6.46
CA ALA A 430 8.87 -1.69 6.63
C ALA A 430 7.84 -2.33 5.68
N GLN A 431 8.23 -2.52 4.41
CA GLN A 431 7.30 -2.96 3.36
C GLN A 431 7.11 -4.49 3.42
N GLY A 432 5.85 -4.91 3.42
CA GLY A 432 5.38 -6.27 3.72
C GLY A 432 4.96 -7.15 2.53
N ARG A 433 5.54 -7.01 1.35
CA ARG A 433 5.22 -7.85 0.18
C ARG A 433 5.70 -9.29 0.37
N THR A 434 4.78 -10.24 0.28
CA THR A 434 5.01 -11.67 0.57
C THR A 434 5.07 -12.55 -0.67
N ASP A 435 4.57 -12.09 -1.82
CA ASP A 435 4.54 -12.86 -3.06
C ASP A 435 5.05 -12.01 -4.23
N PRO A 436 5.94 -12.54 -5.09
CA PRO A 436 6.52 -11.79 -6.20
C PRO A 436 5.49 -11.34 -7.24
N ASN A 437 4.34 -12.03 -7.33
CA ASN A 437 3.24 -11.70 -8.23
C ASN A 437 2.36 -10.55 -7.70
N GLN A 438 2.57 -10.08 -6.46
CA GLN A 438 1.86 -8.91 -5.95
C GLN A 438 2.34 -7.63 -6.64
N ASN A 439 1.40 -6.78 -7.05
CA ASN A 439 1.67 -5.48 -7.67
C ASN A 439 1.82 -4.35 -6.63
N THR A 440 2.34 -4.66 -5.45
CA THR A 440 2.42 -3.76 -4.29
C THR A 440 3.82 -3.21 -4.05
N GLY A 441 3.94 -2.12 -3.30
CA GLY A 441 5.22 -1.50 -2.98
C GLY A 441 5.09 -0.05 -2.53
N THR A 442 6.15 0.45 -1.89
CA THR A 442 6.20 1.81 -1.36
C THR A 442 7.09 2.69 -2.23
N SER A 443 6.56 3.81 -2.71
CA SER A 443 7.29 4.80 -3.49
C SER A 443 7.32 6.15 -2.77
N ILE A 444 8.50 6.65 -2.45
CA ILE A 444 8.74 7.95 -1.82
C ILE A 444 9.34 8.89 -2.87
N HIS A 445 8.59 9.92 -3.26
CA HIS A 445 8.90 10.75 -4.43
C HIS A 445 8.88 12.25 -4.10
N ASN A 446 9.98 12.94 -4.39
CA ASN A 446 10.08 14.39 -4.17
C ASN A 446 9.70 14.82 -2.74
N CYS A 447 9.99 13.96 -1.76
CA CYS A 447 9.77 14.20 -0.34
C CYS A 447 11.04 14.81 0.29
N ALA A 448 10.90 15.37 1.49
CA ALA A 448 12.03 15.75 2.32
C ALA A 448 12.08 14.88 3.57
N ILE A 449 13.27 14.38 3.91
CA ILE A 449 13.50 13.52 5.06
C ILE A 449 14.42 14.27 6.02
N ARG A 450 13.91 14.64 7.19
CA ARG A 450 14.59 15.45 8.21
C ARG A 450 14.30 14.92 9.60
N ALA A 451 15.22 15.10 10.53
CA ALA A 451 14.93 14.81 11.93
C ALA A 451 13.74 15.65 12.42
N ALA A 452 12.83 15.05 13.17
CA ALA A 452 11.88 15.81 13.98
C ALA A 452 12.64 16.59 15.06
N ASP A 453 12.02 17.64 15.60
CA ASP A 453 12.65 18.53 16.59
C ASP A 453 13.23 17.75 17.78
N ASP A 454 12.50 16.75 18.28
CA ASP A 454 12.94 15.92 19.42
C ASP A 454 14.21 15.10 19.15
N LEU A 455 14.39 14.62 17.91
CA LEU A 455 15.61 13.93 17.48
C LEU A 455 16.73 14.93 17.20
N ALA A 456 16.42 16.05 16.55
CA ALA A 456 17.40 17.07 16.18
C ALA A 456 18.04 17.75 17.40
N SER A 457 17.26 17.95 18.47
CA SER A 457 17.74 18.52 19.73
C SER A 457 18.38 17.50 20.69
N SER A 458 18.43 16.22 20.31
CA SER A 458 18.94 15.17 21.18
C SER A 458 20.47 15.21 21.28
N ASN A 459 20.99 15.09 22.51
CA ASN A 459 22.44 14.93 22.75
C ASN A 459 22.95 13.51 22.44
N ALA A 460 22.05 12.57 22.14
CA ALA A 460 22.39 11.19 21.83
C ALA A 460 22.22 10.90 20.34
N THR A 461 23.16 10.15 19.77
CA THR A 461 23.14 9.77 18.35
C THR A 461 22.32 8.50 18.17
N PHE A 462 21.22 8.59 17.43
CA PHE A 462 20.38 7.45 17.06
C PHE A 462 20.49 7.16 15.57
N GLN A 463 20.51 5.88 15.23
CA GLN A 463 20.59 5.46 13.83
C GLN A 463 19.24 5.60 13.15
N THR A 464 19.22 6.14 11.94
CA THR A 464 18.02 6.22 11.09
C THR A 464 18.31 5.56 9.74
N TYR A 465 17.43 4.65 9.34
CA TYR A 465 17.51 3.92 8.07
C TYR A 465 16.28 4.22 7.19
N LEU A 466 16.47 4.14 5.87
CA LEU A 466 15.41 4.25 4.87
C LEU A 466 14.35 3.14 5.01
N GLY A 467 14.76 1.96 5.50
CA GLY A 467 13.84 0.89 5.85
C GLY A 467 14.48 -0.45 6.11
N ARG A 468 13.64 -1.47 6.36
CA ARG A 468 14.02 -2.88 6.57
C ARG A 468 12.95 -3.84 6.03
N PRO A 469 13.33 -5.02 5.52
CA PRO A 469 12.42 -5.89 4.77
C PRO A 469 11.52 -6.72 5.70
N TRP A 470 10.35 -6.20 6.06
CA TRP A 470 9.39 -6.92 6.90
C TRP A 470 8.99 -8.28 6.31
N LYS A 471 8.94 -8.39 4.98
CA LYS A 471 8.62 -9.62 4.24
C LYS A 471 9.58 -9.88 3.11
N GLU A 472 9.60 -11.13 2.66
CA GLU A 472 10.60 -11.70 1.75
C GLU A 472 10.76 -10.91 0.45
N TYR A 473 9.67 -10.41 -0.13
CA TYR A 473 9.71 -9.67 -1.40
C TYR A 473 9.60 -8.16 -1.21
N SER A 474 10.00 -7.65 -0.04
CA SER A 474 9.91 -6.23 0.31
C SER A 474 10.40 -5.33 -0.82
N ARG A 475 9.64 -4.28 -1.14
CA ARG A 475 9.85 -3.42 -2.30
C ARG A 475 9.60 -1.96 -1.95
N THR A 476 10.66 -1.16 -1.93
CA THR A 476 10.62 0.26 -1.58
C THR A 476 11.55 1.06 -2.50
N VAL A 477 11.10 2.22 -2.96
CA VAL A 477 11.91 3.12 -3.81
C VAL A 477 11.88 4.55 -3.24
N TYR A 478 13.05 5.16 -3.15
CA TYR A 478 13.23 6.58 -2.84
C TYR A 478 13.77 7.31 -4.05
N MET A 479 12.99 8.22 -4.63
CA MET A 479 13.39 8.97 -5.83
C MET A 479 13.17 10.48 -5.72
N GLN A 480 14.17 11.25 -6.16
CA GLN A 480 14.15 12.71 -6.20
C GLN A 480 13.89 13.37 -4.84
N ASN A 481 14.27 12.70 -3.76
CA ASN A 481 14.05 13.22 -2.40
C ASN A 481 15.23 14.05 -1.91
N PHE A 482 14.98 14.95 -0.98
CA PHE A 482 16.02 15.51 -0.12
C PHE A 482 16.20 14.63 1.13
N MET A 483 17.43 14.17 1.37
CA MET A 483 17.83 13.35 2.51
C MET A 483 18.83 14.11 3.39
N ASP A 484 18.43 14.45 4.60
CA ASP A 484 19.33 15.09 5.56
C ASP A 484 20.33 14.08 6.16
N SER A 485 21.29 14.57 6.93
CA SER A 485 22.48 13.86 7.40
C SER A 485 22.21 12.74 8.41
N LEU A 486 20.99 12.64 8.94
CA LEU A 486 20.57 11.59 9.87
C LEU A 486 20.54 10.18 9.24
N ILE A 487 20.47 10.08 7.91
CA ILE A 487 20.40 8.79 7.22
C ILE A 487 21.75 8.09 7.35
N ASN A 488 21.73 6.91 7.96
CA ASN A 488 22.93 6.09 8.12
C ASN A 488 23.54 5.77 6.73
N PRO A 489 24.88 5.81 6.56
CA PRO A 489 25.53 5.55 5.27
C PRO A 489 25.18 4.19 4.63
N SER A 490 24.89 3.17 5.44
CA SER A 490 24.40 1.85 4.98
C SER A 490 23.03 1.94 4.29
N GLY A 491 22.23 2.96 4.61
CA GLY A 491 20.91 3.28 4.06
C GLY A 491 19.79 2.36 4.55
N TRP A 492 20.01 1.05 4.50
CA TRP A 492 19.00 0.03 4.77
C TRP A 492 19.46 -0.89 5.92
N GLN A 493 18.51 -1.46 6.64
CA GLN A 493 18.77 -2.34 7.78
C GLN A 493 18.22 -3.75 7.53
N ILE A 494 18.96 -4.79 7.92
CA ILE A 494 18.48 -6.17 7.83
C ILE A 494 17.27 -6.39 8.75
N TRP A 495 16.40 -7.33 8.39
CA TRP A 495 15.33 -7.77 9.28
C TRP A 495 15.85 -8.78 10.31
N SER A 496 16.41 -9.89 9.83
CA SER A 496 17.06 -10.92 10.64
C SER A 496 17.93 -11.81 9.76
N GLY A 497 19.21 -12.02 10.13
CA GLY A 497 20.14 -12.83 9.35
C GLY A 497 20.22 -12.40 7.87
N ASP A 498 20.07 -13.37 6.97
CA ASP A 498 20.06 -13.21 5.51
C ASP A 498 18.64 -13.14 4.91
N PHE A 499 17.59 -13.09 5.75
CA PHE A 499 16.20 -13.05 5.30
C PHE A 499 15.96 -11.91 4.29
N ALA A 500 15.29 -12.25 3.18
CA ALA A 500 14.88 -11.35 2.09
C ALA A 500 16.00 -10.71 1.27
N LEU A 501 17.28 -10.83 1.65
CA LEU A 501 18.36 -10.03 1.05
C LEU A 501 18.63 -10.36 -0.44
N SER A 502 18.18 -11.53 -0.91
CA SER A 502 18.28 -11.98 -2.30
C SER A 502 17.01 -11.74 -3.13
N THR A 503 15.90 -11.37 -2.50
CA THR A 503 14.55 -11.32 -3.12
C THR A 503 13.86 -9.96 -3.01
N LEU A 504 14.27 -9.12 -2.05
CA LEU A 504 13.78 -7.76 -1.91
C LEU A 504 14.15 -6.88 -3.11
N TYR A 505 13.55 -5.70 -3.22
CA TYR A 505 13.89 -4.68 -4.20
C TYR A 505 13.93 -3.31 -3.51
N TYR A 506 15.14 -2.81 -3.24
CA TYR A 506 15.35 -1.47 -2.68
C TYR A 506 16.17 -0.62 -3.64
N ALA A 507 15.68 0.59 -3.92
CA ALA A 507 16.30 1.48 -4.89
C ALA A 507 16.25 2.95 -4.46
N GLU A 508 17.30 3.67 -4.84
CA GLU A 508 17.44 5.11 -4.65
C GLU A 508 17.72 5.76 -6.02
N TYR A 509 17.01 6.84 -6.38
CA TYR A 509 17.19 7.52 -7.67
C TYR A 509 17.23 9.04 -7.53
N ASN A 510 18.33 9.66 -7.95
CA ASN A 510 18.46 11.13 -8.02
C ASN A 510 18.06 11.85 -6.71
N ASN A 511 18.34 11.24 -5.56
CA ASN A 511 18.16 11.90 -4.27
C ASN A 511 19.29 12.91 -4.04
N THR A 512 19.02 13.95 -3.27
CA THR A 512 19.97 15.03 -2.93
C THR A 512 20.08 15.19 -1.41
N GLY A 513 21.04 15.99 -0.96
CA GLY A 513 21.29 16.24 0.47
C GLY A 513 22.39 15.35 1.06
N PRO A 514 22.86 15.65 2.28
CA PRO A 514 24.01 14.97 2.88
C PRO A 514 23.78 13.48 3.17
N GLY A 515 22.53 13.04 3.34
CA GLY A 515 22.19 11.62 3.55
C GLY A 515 22.06 10.78 2.26
N SER A 516 22.18 11.40 1.08
CA SER A 516 21.92 10.74 -0.20
C SER A 516 23.14 10.05 -0.83
N ASP A 517 24.32 10.10 -0.19
CA ASP A 517 25.52 9.42 -0.69
C ASP A 517 25.32 7.89 -0.65
N THR A 518 25.44 7.24 -1.82
CA THR A 518 25.24 5.80 -1.98
C THR A 518 26.53 4.97 -1.96
N THR A 519 27.70 5.60 -1.81
CA THR A 519 29.02 4.91 -1.86
C THR A 519 29.16 3.83 -0.80
N LYS A 520 28.61 4.05 0.39
CA LYS A 520 28.68 3.16 1.56
C LYS A 520 27.40 2.33 1.82
N ARG A 521 26.44 2.34 0.90
CA ARG A 521 25.23 1.51 1.02
C ARG A 521 25.60 0.03 1.08
N VAL A 522 24.77 -0.74 1.78
CA VAL A 522 24.88 -2.20 1.85
C VAL A 522 24.93 -2.84 0.45
N THR A 523 25.57 -3.99 0.33
CA THR A 523 25.90 -4.63 -0.97
C THR A 523 24.98 -5.82 -1.29
N TRP A 524 23.70 -5.77 -0.90
CA TRP A 524 22.76 -6.86 -1.15
C TRP A 524 22.49 -7.03 -2.65
N LEU A 525 22.21 -8.27 -3.08
CA LEU A 525 22.14 -8.68 -4.50
C LEU A 525 21.16 -7.86 -5.36
N VAL A 526 20.17 -7.20 -4.75
CA VAL A 526 19.09 -6.49 -5.45
C VAL A 526 19.00 -5.00 -5.03
N ILE A 527 20.10 -4.43 -4.52
CA ILE A 527 20.22 -2.96 -4.43
C ILE A 527 20.78 -2.46 -5.75
N ILE A 528 19.91 -1.85 -6.56
CA ILE A 528 20.30 -1.34 -7.88
C ILE A 528 21.01 0.01 -7.70
N LYS A 529 22.35 -0.02 -7.71
CA LYS A 529 23.20 1.17 -7.90
C LYS A 529 23.10 1.62 -9.37
N LEU A 530 22.55 2.81 -9.60
CA LEU A 530 22.30 3.33 -10.94
C LEU A 530 23.58 3.80 -11.64
N THR A 531 24.06 3.02 -12.60
CA THR A 531 24.70 3.55 -13.82
C THR A 531 24.16 2.90 -15.10
N LEU A 532 23.60 1.68 -15.04
CA LEU A 532 22.93 1.05 -16.17
C LEU A 532 21.69 0.26 -15.73
N LEU A 533 20.53 0.92 -15.60
CA LEU A 533 19.25 0.44 -16.15
C LEU A 533 18.14 1.48 -15.88
N MET A 534 17.99 2.46 -16.78
CA MET A 534 16.85 3.37 -16.77
C MET A 534 15.51 2.63 -16.95
N LEU A 535 15.48 1.46 -17.62
CA LEU A 535 14.24 0.77 -18.02
C LEU A 535 13.39 0.20 -16.86
N LEU A 536 13.99 -0.38 -15.82
CA LEU A 536 13.23 -0.99 -14.71
C LEU A 536 12.65 0.07 -13.77
N ILE A 537 13.41 1.13 -13.50
CA ILE A 537 12.90 2.30 -12.79
C ILE A 537 11.87 3.01 -13.64
N LEU A 538 12.04 3.09 -14.97
CA LEU A 538 10.99 3.60 -15.85
C LEU A 538 9.72 2.73 -15.75
N GLN A 539 9.80 1.42 -15.58
CA GLN A 539 8.60 0.56 -15.48
C GLN A 539 7.90 0.64 -14.11
N PHE A 540 8.66 0.82 -13.02
CA PHE A 540 8.10 1.12 -11.70
C PHE A 540 7.60 2.57 -11.60
N LEU A 541 8.32 3.53 -12.18
CA LEU A 541 7.88 4.91 -12.38
C LEU A 541 6.64 4.92 -13.25
N ILE A 542 6.57 4.19 -14.36
CA ILE A 542 5.39 4.05 -15.20
C ILE A 542 4.27 3.42 -14.38
N SER A 543 4.51 2.41 -13.55
CA SER A 543 3.44 1.85 -12.70
C SER A 543 2.99 2.81 -11.58
N CYS A 544 3.92 3.59 -11.01
CA CYS A 544 3.63 4.66 -10.05
C CYS A 544 2.96 5.87 -10.72
N TRP A 545 3.32 6.19 -11.96
CA TRP A 545 2.77 7.27 -12.79
C TRP A 545 1.47 6.85 -13.47
N GLU A 546 1.26 5.57 -13.75
CA GLU A 546 0.00 4.93 -14.14
C GLU A 546 -0.90 4.90 -12.92
N MET A 547 -0.41 4.63 -11.71
CA MET A 547 -1.21 4.73 -10.48
C MET A 547 -1.56 6.19 -10.14
N ILE A 548 -0.60 7.12 -10.21
CA ILE A 548 -0.85 8.56 -10.11
C ILE A 548 -1.78 9.01 -11.25
N GLY A 549 -1.58 8.49 -12.46
CA GLY A 549 -2.35 8.77 -13.67
C GLY A 549 -3.75 8.20 -13.61
N TYR A 550 -3.94 7.05 -12.98
CA TYR A 550 -5.20 6.33 -12.76
C TYR A 550 -5.99 6.96 -11.63
N ILE A 551 -5.35 7.29 -10.51
CA ILE A 551 -5.97 8.12 -9.46
C ILE A 551 -6.37 9.48 -10.05
N LYS A 552 -5.52 10.09 -10.89
CA LYS A 552 -5.84 11.33 -11.62
C LYS A 552 -6.93 11.14 -12.68
N GLN A 553 -7.00 9.98 -13.35
CA GLN A 553 -7.93 9.71 -14.44
C GLN A 553 -9.30 9.31 -13.91
N GLU A 554 -9.41 8.50 -12.85
CA GLU A 554 -10.64 8.29 -12.09
C GLU A 554 -11.16 9.61 -11.49
N PHE A 555 -10.28 10.43 -10.89
CA PHE A 555 -10.65 11.81 -10.51
C PHE A 555 -11.17 12.65 -11.67
N ARG A 556 -10.82 12.35 -12.93
CA ARG A 556 -11.27 13.04 -14.15
C ARG A 556 -12.53 12.42 -14.76
N THR A 557 -12.69 11.10 -14.79
CA THR A 557 -13.92 10.43 -15.27
C THR A 557 -15.08 10.60 -14.30
N LEU A 558 -14.84 11.02 -13.05
CA LEU A 558 -15.87 11.49 -12.13
C LEU A 558 -16.42 12.90 -12.46
N VAL A 559 -15.79 13.61 -13.42
CA VAL A 559 -16.10 14.99 -13.82
C VAL A 559 -16.72 15.08 -15.23
N ALA A 560 -16.73 13.99 -15.98
CA ALA A 560 -17.45 13.82 -17.25
C ALA A 560 -18.70 12.98 -17.04
#